data_AF-A0A183GDL1-F1
#
_entry.id   AF-A0A183GDL1-F1
#
_cell.length_a   1.000
_cell.length_b   1.000
_cell.length_c   1.000
_cell.angle_alpha   90.00
_cell.angle_beta   90.00
_cell.angle_gamma   90.00
#
_symmetry.space_group_name_H-M   'P 1'
#
loop_
_entity.id
_entity.type
_entity.pdbx_description
1 polymer ?
#
loop_
_entity_poly.entity_id
_entity_poly.type
_entity_poly.pdbx_seq_one_letter_code
_entity_poly.pdbx_strand_id
1 'polypeptide(L)'
;MGCCCKRGSVHTLLIHYHSGYLFNTMDYGIRWPSSDNNGGLNFHGMFMSTGLVFFQGEALISYRLYRYDTKLLSKFVHVVFHMLAMAFFSTALAAMILQKNAHGWSHFTSVHSWIGIAVMFVFVVQVCNTIENRNLAPIMAQIET
;
A
#
# COMPACT_ATOMS: atom_id res chain seq x y z
N MET A 1 -2.92 -9.24 -29.44
CA MET A 1 -1.87 -8.39 -28.85
C MET A 1 -1.99 -8.46 -27.32
N GLY A 2 -1.25 -9.37 -26.65
CA GLY A 2 -1.43 -9.62 -25.20
C GLY A 2 -0.13 -9.81 -24.39
N CYS A 3 1.05 -9.77 -25.01
CA CYS A 3 2.31 -10.15 -24.33
C CYS A 3 3.02 -9.02 -23.56
N CYS A 4 2.63 -7.75 -23.70
CA CYS A 4 3.37 -6.66 -23.05
C CYS A 4 2.92 -6.41 -21.60
N CYS A 5 1.68 -6.78 -21.25
CA CYS A 5 1.07 -6.49 -19.95
C CYS A 5 1.61 -7.36 -18.81
N LYS A 6 1.94 -8.64 -19.07
CA LYS A 6 2.53 -9.52 -18.06
C LYS A 6 3.97 -9.14 -17.70
N ARG A 7 4.74 -8.56 -18.62
CA ARG A 7 6.20 -8.38 -18.48
C ARG A 7 6.62 -7.39 -17.39
N GLY A 8 5.79 -6.38 -17.09
CA GLY A 8 6.03 -5.41 -16.01
C GLY A 8 5.79 -6.00 -14.63
N SER A 9 4.64 -6.66 -14.43
CA SER A 9 4.25 -7.22 -13.12
C SER A 9 5.20 -8.33 -12.65
N VAL A 10 5.73 -9.18 -13.56
CA VAL A 10 6.73 -10.21 -13.15
C VAL A 10 8.02 -9.59 -12.62
N HIS A 11 8.43 -8.44 -13.14
CA HIS A 11 9.65 -7.76 -12.68
C HIS A 11 9.43 -7.13 -11.30
N THR A 12 8.27 -6.49 -11.09
CA THR A 12 7.88 -5.97 -9.77
C THR A 12 7.75 -7.09 -8.73
N LEU A 13 7.18 -8.23 -9.12
CA LEU A 13 7.09 -9.43 -8.29
C LEU A 13 8.46 -9.99 -7.90
N LEU A 14 9.42 -10.02 -8.83
CA LEU A 14 10.79 -10.47 -8.55
C LEU A 14 11.53 -9.52 -7.59
N ILE A 15 11.38 -8.20 -7.78
CA ILE A 15 11.98 -7.20 -6.88
C ILE A 15 11.37 -7.30 -5.48
N HIS A 16 10.06 -7.54 -5.41
CA HIS A 16 9.36 -7.72 -4.14
C HIS A 16 9.73 -9.05 -3.47
N TYR A 17 9.89 -10.12 -4.25
CA TYR A 17 10.37 -11.42 -3.77
C TYR A 17 11.79 -11.33 -3.22
N HIS A 18 12.67 -10.59 -3.90
CA HIS A 18 14.04 -10.35 -3.43
C HIS A 18 14.07 -9.47 -2.17
N SER A 19 13.23 -8.43 -2.11
CA SER A 19 13.05 -7.63 -0.88
C SER A 19 12.54 -8.50 0.26
N GLY A 20 11.53 -9.34 0.01
CA GLY A 20 10.99 -10.28 1.00
C GLY A 20 12.02 -11.27 1.50
N TYR A 21 12.87 -11.79 0.60
CA TYR A 21 13.99 -12.64 0.97
C TYR A 21 15.02 -11.90 1.84
N LEU A 22 15.32 -10.64 1.49
CA LEU A 22 16.22 -9.79 2.29
C LEU A 22 15.68 -9.60 3.72
N PHE A 23 14.43 -9.16 3.87
CA PHE A 23 13.84 -8.95 5.20
C PHE A 23 13.60 -10.26 5.98
N ASN A 24 13.56 -11.40 5.31
CA ASN A 24 13.52 -12.71 5.95
C ASN A 24 14.89 -13.14 6.48
N THR A 25 15.97 -12.76 5.80
CA THR A 25 17.36 -13.10 6.17
C THR A 25 18.01 -12.08 7.12
N MET A 26 17.53 -10.83 7.19
CA MET A 26 18.11 -9.80 8.05
C MET A 26 17.75 -9.99 9.53
N ASP A 27 18.78 -10.01 10.39
CA ASP A 27 18.71 -10.13 11.86
C ASP A 27 17.84 -11.29 12.38
N TYR A 28 16.58 -10.99 12.75
CA TYR A 28 15.66 -11.90 13.45
C TYR A 28 14.54 -12.45 12.53
N GLY A 29 14.61 -12.16 11.22
CA GLY A 29 13.57 -12.51 10.25
C GLY A 29 12.26 -11.75 10.45
N ILE A 30 11.18 -12.25 9.84
CA ILE A 30 9.82 -11.69 9.96
C ILE A 30 9.16 -12.30 11.20
N ARG A 31 9.10 -11.52 12.29
CA ARG A 31 8.46 -11.94 13.54
C ARG A 31 7.49 -10.86 14.01
N TRP A 32 6.49 -11.28 14.79
CA TRP A 32 5.60 -10.35 15.47
C TRP A 32 6.38 -9.56 16.54
N PRO A 33 6.12 -8.25 16.72
CA PRO A 33 6.77 -7.42 17.73
C PRO A 33 6.70 -8.05 19.13
N SER A 34 7.86 -8.10 19.80
CA SER A 34 8.00 -8.53 21.18
C SER A 34 9.08 -7.69 21.88
N SER A 35 9.10 -7.72 23.22
CA SER A 35 10.09 -6.99 24.02
C SER A 35 11.53 -7.51 23.83
N ASP A 36 11.68 -8.81 23.54
CA ASP A 36 12.98 -9.47 23.46
C ASP A 36 13.57 -9.52 22.04
N ASN A 37 12.87 -8.98 21.04
CA ASN A 37 13.33 -9.03 19.65
C ASN A 37 12.98 -7.76 18.87
N ASN A 38 13.75 -7.47 17.82
CA ASN A 38 13.51 -6.34 16.92
C ASN A 38 12.67 -6.71 15.68
N GLY A 39 11.90 -7.80 15.74
CA GLY A 39 11.14 -8.32 14.61
C GLY A 39 10.11 -7.33 14.06
N GLY A 40 9.59 -6.44 14.90
CA GLY A 40 8.65 -5.40 14.50
C GLY A 40 9.21 -4.39 13.49
N LEU A 41 10.52 -4.12 13.46
CA LEU A 41 11.13 -3.23 12.46
C LEU A 41 11.14 -3.88 11.07
N ASN A 42 11.53 -5.15 11.00
CA ASN A 42 11.52 -5.91 9.74
C ASN A 42 10.09 -6.06 9.20
N PHE A 43 9.15 -6.36 10.09
CA PHE A 43 7.73 -6.42 9.74
C PHE A 43 7.20 -5.07 9.24
N HIS A 44 7.55 -3.97 9.91
CA HIS A 44 7.21 -2.62 9.46
C HIS A 44 7.74 -2.30 8.06
N GLY A 45 9.04 -2.53 7.83
CA GLY A 45 9.67 -2.29 6.53
C GLY A 45 9.07 -3.12 5.40
N MET A 46 8.81 -4.41 5.67
CA MET A 46 8.15 -5.32 4.73
C MET A 46 6.77 -4.82 4.33
N PHE A 47 5.89 -4.60 5.31
CA PHE A 47 4.51 -4.24 5.04
C PHE A 47 4.41 -2.83 4.42
N MET A 48 5.31 -1.89 4.76
CA MET A 48 5.37 -0.60 4.06
C MET A 48 5.82 -0.73 2.61
N SER A 49 6.81 -1.56 2.31
CA SER A 49 7.25 -1.81 0.93
C SER A 49 6.14 -2.49 0.11
N THR A 50 5.48 -3.52 0.67
CA THR A 50 4.38 -4.20 -0.01
C THR A 50 3.18 -3.27 -0.23
N GLY A 51 2.78 -2.49 0.78
CA GLY A 51 1.65 -1.57 0.69
C GLY A 51 1.91 -0.41 -0.27
N LEU A 52 2.94 0.39 -0.01
CA LEU A 52 3.17 1.66 -0.70
C LEU A 52 3.96 1.54 -2.01
N VAL A 53 4.76 0.50 -2.21
CA VAL A 53 5.54 0.34 -3.44
C VAL A 53 4.84 -0.63 -4.38
N PHE A 54 4.51 -1.82 -3.89
CA PHE A 54 3.93 -2.85 -4.75
C PHE A 54 2.45 -2.55 -5.08
N PHE A 55 1.56 -2.54 -4.09
CA PHE A 55 0.12 -2.37 -4.37
C PHE A 55 -0.22 -0.99 -4.95
N GLN A 56 0.44 0.07 -4.47
CA GLN A 56 0.27 1.40 -5.04
C GLN A 56 0.76 1.50 -6.49
N GLY A 57 1.89 0.86 -6.81
CA GLY A 57 2.44 0.85 -8.17
C GLY A 57 1.53 0.13 -9.16
N GLU A 58 1.03 -1.05 -8.77
CA GLU A 58 0.09 -1.81 -9.59
C GLU A 58 -1.25 -1.07 -9.75
N ALA A 59 -1.72 -0.38 -8.71
CA ALA A 59 -2.92 0.47 -8.79
C ALA A 59 -2.77 1.59 -9.83
N LEU A 60 -1.60 2.23 -9.91
CA LEU A 60 -1.34 3.32 -10.87
C LEU A 60 -1.27 2.82 -12.33
N ILE A 61 -0.70 1.64 -12.53
CA ILE A 61 -0.51 1.04 -13.86
C ILE A 61 -1.81 0.36 -14.35
N SER A 62 -2.71 -0.03 -13.43
CA SER A 62 -3.99 -0.70 -13.75
C SER A 62 -4.82 -0.01 -14.84
N TYR A 63 -4.91 1.33 -14.84
CA TYR A 63 -5.64 2.10 -15.85
C TYR A 63 -5.06 2.00 -17.26
N ARG A 64 -3.75 1.74 -17.37
CA ARG A 64 -3.07 1.61 -18.66
C ARG A 64 -3.17 0.20 -19.24
N LEU A 65 -3.34 -0.81 -18.39
CA LEU A 65 -3.46 -2.21 -18.79
C LEU A 65 -4.86 -2.54 -19.31
N TYR A 66 -5.89 -2.00 -18.66
CA TYR A 66 -7.30 -2.27 -18.99
C TYR A 66 -7.90 -1.24 -19.96
N ARG A 67 -7.12 -0.74 -20.94
CA ARG A 67 -7.59 0.26 -21.91
C ARG A 67 -8.72 -0.23 -22.82
N TYR A 68 -8.81 -1.54 -23.04
CA TYR A 68 -9.82 -2.18 -23.91
C TYR A 68 -11.01 -2.75 -23.13
N ASP A 69 -10.97 -2.73 -21.80
CA ASP A 69 -12.02 -3.26 -20.94
C ASP A 69 -13.00 -2.17 -20.50
N THR A 70 -14.13 -2.59 -19.92
CA THR A 70 -15.15 -1.65 -19.42
C THR A 70 -14.53 -0.67 -18.41
N LYS A 71 -14.81 0.63 -18.60
CA LYS A 71 -14.31 1.72 -17.73
C LYS A 71 -14.66 1.51 -16.24
N LEU A 72 -15.70 0.72 -15.95
CA LEU A 72 -16.12 0.35 -14.60
C LEU A 72 -15.16 -0.66 -13.94
N LEU A 73 -14.69 -1.67 -14.67
CA LEU A 73 -13.81 -2.71 -14.12
C LEU A 73 -12.44 -2.14 -13.74
N SER A 74 -11.82 -1.35 -14.63
CA SER A 74 -10.55 -0.68 -14.35
C SER A 74 -10.64 0.24 -13.13
N LYS A 75 -11.76 0.95 -13.00
CA LYS A 75 -12.09 1.81 -11.85
C LYS A 75 -12.35 1.02 -10.56
N PHE A 76 -12.85 -0.21 -10.62
CA PHE A 76 -13.05 -1.07 -9.45
C PHE A 76 -11.71 -1.64 -8.97
N VAL A 77 -10.92 -2.20 -9.89
CA VAL A 77 -9.59 -2.76 -9.62
C VAL A 77 -8.67 -1.73 -8.96
N HIS A 78 -8.63 -0.51 -9.50
CA HIS A 78 -7.84 0.58 -8.92
C HIS A 78 -8.18 0.86 -7.45
N VAL A 79 -9.48 0.95 -7.12
CA VAL A 79 -9.93 1.21 -5.75
C VAL A 79 -9.60 0.03 -4.83
N VAL A 80 -9.81 -1.20 -5.28
CA VAL A 80 -9.47 -2.41 -4.49
C VAL A 80 -7.98 -2.44 -4.14
N PHE A 81 -7.10 -2.13 -5.09
CA PHE A 81 -5.66 -2.08 -4.82
C PHE A 81 -5.27 -0.98 -3.83
N HIS A 82 -5.88 0.21 -3.89
CA HIS A 82 -5.67 1.26 -2.89
C HIS A 82 -6.20 0.87 -1.50
N MET A 83 -7.34 0.18 -1.43
CA MET A 83 -7.89 -0.34 -0.17
C MET A 83 -6.96 -1.38 0.48
N LEU A 84 -6.39 -2.29 -0.33
CA LEU A 84 -5.38 -3.22 0.14
C LEU A 84 -4.13 -2.49 0.63
N ALA A 85 -3.59 -1.54 -0.15
CA ALA A 85 -2.44 -0.74 0.25
C ALA A 85 -2.63 -0.05 1.61
N MET A 86 -3.82 0.51 1.87
CA MET A 86 -4.18 1.12 3.15
C MET A 86 -4.20 0.11 4.32
N ALA A 87 -4.71 -1.09 4.09
CA ALA A 87 -4.73 -2.15 5.11
C ALA A 87 -3.30 -2.55 5.50
N PHE A 88 -2.42 -2.76 4.51
CA PHE A 88 -1.01 -3.09 4.75
C PHE A 88 -0.23 -1.95 5.43
N PHE A 89 -0.49 -0.70 5.06
CA PHE A 89 0.10 0.45 5.73
C PHE A 89 -0.32 0.51 7.21
N SER A 90 -1.61 0.32 7.49
CA SER A 90 -2.16 0.40 8.84
C SER A 90 -1.56 -0.68 9.76
N THR A 91 -1.42 -1.91 9.28
CA THR A 91 -0.78 -3.01 10.03
C THR A 91 0.70 -2.77 10.25
N ALA A 92 1.42 -2.21 9.27
CA ALA A 92 2.83 -1.83 9.41
C ALA A 92 3.04 -0.77 10.49
N LEU A 93 2.16 0.24 10.55
CA LEU A 93 2.24 1.29 11.56
C LEU A 93 1.94 0.74 12.96
N ALA A 94 0.90 -0.10 13.09
CA ALA A 94 0.56 -0.77 14.35
C ALA A 94 1.72 -1.63 14.87
N ALA A 95 2.40 -2.38 14.00
CA ALA A 95 3.56 -3.18 14.38
C ALA A 95 4.72 -2.33 14.93
N MET A 96 5.00 -1.16 14.31
CA MET A 96 6.07 -0.27 14.78
C MET A 96 5.72 0.43 16.09
N ILE A 97 4.45 0.83 16.29
CA ILE A 97 3.99 1.41 17.54
C ILE A 97 4.12 0.40 18.68
N LEU A 98 3.70 -0.85 18.44
CA LEU A 98 3.82 -1.93 19.43
C LEU A 98 5.28 -2.23 19.78
N GLN A 99 6.17 -2.21 18.79
CA GLN A 99 7.61 -2.37 19.01
C GLN A 99 8.21 -1.22 19.85
N LYS A 100 7.86 0.03 19.55
CA LYS A 100 8.32 1.20 20.33
C LYS A 100 7.79 1.20 21.76
N ASN A 101 6.53 0.81 21.94
CA ASN A 101 5.92 0.63 23.26
C ASN A 101 6.68 -0.42 24.08
N ALA A 102 7.03 -1.55 23.47
CA ALA A 102 7.80 -2.61 24.13
C ALA A 102 9.21 -2.16 24.55
N HIS A 103 9.84 -1.26 23.77
CA HIS A 103 11.17 -0.73 24.06
C HIS A 103 11.17 0.54 24.94
N GLY A 104 9.99 1.11 25.24
CA GLY A 104 9.87 2.38 25.97
C GLY A 104 10.46 3.59 25.24
N TRP A 105 10.58 3.53 23.91
CA TRP A 105 11.17 4.61 23.11
C TRP A 105 10.16 5.70 22.78
N SER A 106 10.63 6.95 22.66
CA SER A 106 9.79 8.07 22.24
C SER A 106 9.20 7.86 20.84
N HIS A 107 7.91 8.14 20.71
CA HIS A 107 7.18 8.01 19.46
C HIS A 107 7.46 9.20 18.53
N PHE A 108 7.46 8.95 17.21
CA PHE A 108 7.48 9.98 16.16
C PHE A 108 8.60 11.04 16.24
N THR A 109 9.78 10.72 16.78
CA THR A 109 10.92 11.66 16.85
C THR A 109 11.73 11.80 15.54
N SER A 110 11.55 10.86 14.60
CA SER A 110 12.26 10.88 13.31
C SER A 110 11.44 11.56 12.21
N VAL A 111 12.13 12.28 11.33
CA VAL A 111 11.56 12.86 10.09
C VAL A 111 10.88 11.82 9.20
N HIS A 112 11.36 10.57 9.22
CA HIS A 112 10.72 9.47 8.49
C HIS A 112 9.28 9.23 8.96
N SER A 113 9.05 9.32 10.26
CA SER A 113 7.74 9.12 10.86
C SER A 113 6.78 10.25 10.49
N TRP A 114 7.28 11.47 10.36
CA TRP A 114 6.49 12.64 9.96
C TRP A 114 6.07 12.54 8.49
N ILE A 115 7.01 12.14 7.62
CA ILE A 115 6.72 11.87 6.21
C ILE A 115 5.69 10.74 6.09
N GLY A 116 5.84 9.66 6.88
CA GLY A 116 4.86 8.55 6.90
C GLY A 116 3.44 8.99 7.26
N ILE A 117 3.29 9.86 8.27
CA ILE A 117 1.98 10.41 8.65
C ILE A 117 1.43 11.33 7.55
N ALA A 118 2.27 12.18 6.95
CA ALA A 118 1.86 13.06 5.86
C ALA A 118 1.35 12.26 4.65
N VAL A 119 2.06 11.18 4.29
CA VAL A 119 1.65 10.28 3.20
C VAL A 119 0.32 9.58 3.52
N MET A 120 0.13 9.10 4.74
CA MET A 120 -1.16 8.55 5.20
C MET A 120 -2.31 9.53 4.98
N PHE A 121 -2.13 10.77 5.42
CA PHE A 121 -3.16 11.80 5.32
C PHE A 121 -3.55 12.06 3.87
N VAL A 122 -2.56 12.25 2.98
CA VAL A 122 -2.80 12.44 1.54
C VAL A 122 -3.50 11.23 0.94
N PHE A 123 -3.16 10.01 1.36
CA PHE A 123 -3.78 8.79 0.85
C PHE A 123 -5.25 8.66 1.22
N VAL A 124 -5.61 8.97 2.47
CA VAL A 124 -7.01 8.97 2.93
C VAL A 124 -7.84 9.97 2.13
N VAL A 125 -7.30 11.19 1.94
CA VAL A 125 -7.95 12.22 1.12
C VAL A 125 -8.11 11.76 -0.33
N GLN A 126 -7.07 11.14 -0.92
CA GLN A 126 -7.11 10.61 -2.29
C GLN A 126 -8.21 9.54 -2.46
N VAL A 127 -8.32 8.61 -1.52
CA VAL A 127 -9.33 7.54 -1.55
C VAL A 127 -10.74 8.13 -1.34
N CYS A 128 -10.90 9.04 -0.38
CA CYS A 128 -12.19 9.68 -0.09
C CYS A 128 -12.74 10.45 -1.29
N ASN A 129 -11.92 11.32 -1.88
CA ASN A 129 -12.29 12.07 -3.10
C ASN A 129 -12.66 11.13 -4.26
N THR A 130 -11.96 10.00 -4.38
CA THR A 130 -12.25 9.01 -5.43
C THR A 130 -13.61 8.34 -5.21
N ILE A 131 -14.00 8.06 -3.95
CA ILE A 131 -15.29 7.48 -3.60
C ILE A 131 -16.43 8.48 -3.83
N GLU A 132 -16.27 9.73 -3.38
CA GLU A 132 -17.27 10.78 -3.55
C GLU A 132 -17.59 11.04 -5.03
N ASN A 133 -16.55 11.20 -5.86
CA ASN A 133 -16.71 11.38 -7.31
C ASN A 133 -17.41 10.19 -8.00
N ARG A 134 -17.38 8.99 -7.41
CA ARG A 134 -18.07 7.81 -7.95
C ARG A 134 -19.55 7.78 -7.60
N ASN A 135 -19.92 8.28 -6.43
CA ASN A 135 -21.32 8.39 -5.99
C ASN A 135 -22.06 9.54 -6.71
N LEU A 136 -21.33 10.59 -7.12
CA LEU A 136 -21.90 11.73 -7.86
C LEU A 136 -22.07 11.46 -9.36
N ALA A 137 -21.29 10.55 -9.95
CA ALA A 137 -21.38 10.20 -11.37
C ALA A 137 -22.77 9.70 -11.84
N PRO A 138 -23.48 8.81 -11.12
CA PRO A 138 -24.84 8.42 -11.51
C PRO A 138 -25.86 9.53 -11.28
N ILE A 139 -25.66 10.43 -10.30
CA ILE A 139 -26.61 11.52 -10.01
C ILE A 139 -26.56 12.60 -11.10
N MET A 140 -25.37 12.96 -11.57
CA MET A 140 -25.23 13.93 -12.67
C MET A 140 -25.79 13.41 -14.00
N ALA A 141 -25.70 12.09 -14.25
CA ALA A 141 -26.29 11.46 -15.43
C ALA A 141 -27.84 11.41 -15.41
N GLN A 142 -28.50 11.77 -14.31
CA GLN A 142 -29.96 11.88 -14.20
C GLN A 142 -30.45 13.33 -14.22
N ILE A 143 -29.54 14.32 -14.16
CA ILE A 143 -29.87 15.76 -14.20
C ILE A 143 -29.75 16.31 -15.63
N GLU A 144 -28.97 15.64 -16.50
CA GLU A 144 -28.84 15.98 -17.93
C GLU A 144 -29.91 15.34 -18.84
N THR A 145 -30.91 14.65 -18.27
CA THR A 145 -32.06 14.05 -18.98
C THR A 145 -33.36 14.70 -18.54
#